data_AF-A0A5E5QA30-F1
#
_entry.id   AF-A0A5E5QA30-F1
#
_cell.length_a   1.000
_cell.length_b   1.000
_cell.length_c   1.000
_cell.angle_alpha   90.00
_cell.angle_beta   90.00
_cell.angle_gamma   90.00
#
_symmetry.space_group_name_H-M   'P 1'
#
loop_
_entity.id
_entity.type
_entity.pdbx_description
1 polymer ?
#
loop_
_entity_poly.entity_id
_entity_poly.type
_entity_poly.pdbx_seq_one_letter_code
_entity_poly.pdbx_strand_id
1 'polypeptide(L)'
;MSYNNISFTDGFNGKTLSIFNEDAFQEKNIVNLLKVHGSLNWFDQNGEVRFIPSVLENSIPKIIVPSKQKFKEVNYIPYRELIQKTDSLIKDASSFLVIGFGFNDEHLTPKIKAKINKGIPIVLITKKVSKNSFTELERAKKYILFEEAKSGKTKVICKENKQSDKKEYEIEGAFWQLNEFMEII
;
A
#
# COMPACT_ATOMS: atom_id res chain seq x y z
N MET A 1 -15.55 8.71 8.26
CA MET A 1 -16.42 7.56 7.92
C MET A 1 -16.08 6.39 8.84
N SER A 2 -16.87 5.31 8.86
CA SER A 2 -16.53 4.09 9.62
C SER A 2 -16.93 2.83 8.88
N TYR A 3 -16.14 1.77 9.01
CA TYR A 3 -16.43 0.43 8.49
C TYR A 3 -16.06 -0.60 9.56
N ASN A 4 -16.99 -1.50 9.93
CA ASN A 4 -16.82 -2.45 11.04
C ASN A 4 -16.27 -1.80 12.33
N ASN A 5 -16.85 -0.66 12.74
CA ASN A 5 -16.41 0.16 13.89
C ASN A 5 -14.99 0.74 13.81
N ILE A 6 -14.34 0.67 12.65
CA ILE A 6 -13.05 1.31 12.40
C ILE A 6 -13.28 2.65 11.70
N SER A 7 -12.90 3.74 12.34
CA SER A 7 -12.94 5.06 11.73
C SER A 7 -11.89 5.18 10.64
N PHE A 8 -12.29 5.71 9.48
CA PHE A 8 -11.38 5.99 8.37
C PHE A 8 -11.75 7.26 7.60
N THR A 9 -10.78 7.77 6.86
CA THR A 9 -10.90 8.90 5.92
C THR A 9 -10.06 8.62 4.67
N ASP A 10 -10.57 8.97 3.50
CA ASP A 10 -9.85 8.89 2.22
C ASP A 10 -9.70 10.27 1.54
N GLY A 11 -9.95 11.34 2.31
CA GLY A 11 -9.98 12.72 1.83
C GLY A 11 -11.30 13.15 1.20
N PHE A 12 -12.26 12.25 0.94
CA PHE A 12 -13.51 12.56 0.25
C PHE A 12 -14.76 12.63 1.15
N ASN A 13 -14.64 12.69 2.47
CA ASN A 13 -15.74 12.91 3.44
C ASN A 13 -16.99 11.99 3.33
N GLY A 14 -17.01 10.99 2.44
CA GLY A 14 -18.11 10.05 2.22
C GLY A 14 -19.38 10.61 1.58
N LYS A 15 -19.37 11.85 1.07
CA LYS A 15 -20.54 12.48 0.44
C LYS A 15 -20.44 12.40 -1.08
N THR A 16 -21.56 12.13 -1.75
CA THR A 16 -21.65 12.22 -3.21
C THR A 16 -21.26 13.62 -3.70
N LEU A 17 -20.44 13.70 -4.74
CA LEU A 17 -19.84 14.92 -5.30
C LEU A 17 -18.94 15.69 -4.31
N SER A 18 -18.39 15.02 -3.30
CA SER A 18 -17.41 15.64 -2.42
C SER A 18 -16.12 15.96 -3.17
N ILE A 19 -15.47 17.02 -2.68
CA ILE A 19 -14.13 17.45 -3.09
C ILE A 19 -13.12 16.76 -2.20
N PHE A 20 -11.96 16.45 -2.75
CA PHE A 20 -10.82 16.04 -1.96
C PHE A 20 -10.42 17.14 -0.97
N ASN A 21 -10.14 16.75 0.26
CA ASN A 21 -9.61 17.62 1.30
C ASN A 21 -8.46 16.91 2.02
N GLU A 22 -7.22 17.40 1.84
CA GLU A 22 -6.05 16.85 2.52
C GLU A 22 -6.08 17.04 4.04
N ASP A 23 -6.73 18.10 4.54
CA ASP A 23 -6.88 18.38 5.97
C ASP A 23 -7.81 17.36 6.67
N ALA A 24 -8.51 16.53 5.90
CA ALA A 24 -9.31 15.45 6.46
C ALA A 24 -8.46 14.32 7.05
N PHE A 25 -7.16 14.22 6.71
CA PHE A 25 -6.25 13.23 7.28
C PHE A 25 -5.81 13.63 8.70
N GLN A 26 -5.92 12.69 9.65
CA GLN A 26 -5.62 12.96 11.05
C GLN A 26 -4.43 12.13 11.54
N GLU A 27 -3.80 12.56 12.63
CA GLU A 27 -2.59 11.91 13.16
C GLU A 27 -2.86 10.67 14.00
N LYS A 28 -4.03 10.58 14.66
CA LYS A 28 -4.32 9.54 15.66
C LYS A 28 -5.75 9.03 15.56
N ASN A 29 -5.95 7.79 16.00
CA ASN A 29 -7.25 7.13 16.19
C ASN A 29 -8.14 7.03 14.93
N ILE A 30 -7.55 7.11 13.73
CA ILE A 30 -8.25 6.94 12.46
C ILE A 30 -7.34 6.25 11.44
N VAL A 31 -7.93 5.48 10.52
CA VAL A 31 -7.24 4.96 9.35
C VAL A 31 -7.26 6.00 8.24
N ASN A 32 -6.08 6.46 7.82
CA ASN A 32 -5.94 7.29 6.62
C ASN A 32 -5.78 6.37 5.39
N LEU A 33 -6.74 6.41 4.47
CA LEU A 33 -6.74 5.63 3.23
C LEU A 33 -6.25 6.49 2.06
N LEU A 34 -4.98 6.34 1.70
CA LEU A 34 -4.37 7.11 0.62
C LEU A 34 -4.43 6.34 -0.70
N LYS A 35 -5.31 6.79 -1.61
CA LYS A 35 -5.50 6.19 -2.93
C LYS A 35 -4.63 6.87 -3.99
N VAL A 36 -3.30 6.71 -3.89
CA VAL A 36 -2.32 7.44 -4.73
C VAL A 36 -2.45 7.19 -6.24
N HIS A 37 -3.06 6.07 -6.64
CA HIS A 37 -3.33 5.74 -8.05
C HIS A 37 -4.79 6.00 -8.46
N GLY A 38 -5.55 6.72 -7.65
CA GLY A 38 -6.93 7.06 -7.95
C GLY A 38 -7.95 6.02 -7.50
N SER A 39 -9.16 6.14 -8.00
CA SER A 39 -10.25 5.23 -7.68
C SER A 39 -11.27 5.12 -8.80
N LEU A 40 -11.93 3.97 -8.90
CA LEU A 40 -13.03 3.74 -9.85
C LEU A 40 -14.25 4.64 -9.58
N ASN A 41 -14.33 5.22 -8.38
CA ASN A 41 -15.41 6.10 -7.96
C ASN A 41 -15.02 7.59 -7.97
N TRP A 42 -13.90 7.93 -8.61
CA TRP A 42 -13.46 9.32 -8.79
C TRP A 42 -13.72 9.75 -10.23
N PHE A 43 -14.28 10.94 -10.45
CA PHE A 43 -14.65 11.43 -11.78
C PHE A 43 -14.31 12.91 -11.95
N ASP A 44 -14.10 13.33 -13.19
CA ASP A 44 -13.98 14.75 -13.52
C ASP A 44 -15.35 15.40 -13.52
N GLN A 45 -15.51 16.49 -12.78
CA GLN A 45 -16.65 17.38 -12.92
C GLN A 45 -16.11 18.80 -13.06
N ASN A 46 -16.17 19.32 -14.29
CA ASN A 46 -15.71 20.68 -14.63
C ASN A 46 -14.25 20.98 -14.23
N GLY A 47 -13.35 20.01 -14.41
CA GLY A 47 -11.92 20.15 -14.08
C GLY A 47 -11.58 19.84 -12.62
N GLU A 48 -12.55 19.44 -11.81
CA GLU A 48 -12.33 19.02 -10.42
C GLU A 48 -12.65 17.54 -10.23
N VAL A 49 -11.79 16.84 -9.48
CA VAL A 49 -12.04 15.44 -9.14
C VAL A 49 -13.07 15.34 -8.03
N ARG A 50 -14.12 14.54 -8.26
CA ARG A 50 -15.25 14.33 -7.36
C ARG A 50 -15.47 12.84 -7.08
N PHE A 51 -15.93 12.54 -5.86
CA PHE A 51 -16.33 11.18 -5.49
C PHE A 51 -17.80 10.89 -5.85
N ILE A 52 -18.07 9.72 -6.42
CA ILE A 52 -19.43 9.24 -6.69
C ILE A 52 -19.54 7.76 -6.28
N PRO A 53 -20.44 7.39 -5.34
CA PRO A 53 -20.47 6.05 -4.76
C PRO A 53 -20.79 4.93 -5.77
N SER A 54 -21.52 5.24 -6.84
CA SER A 54 -21.83 4.32 -7.93
C SER A 54 -21.16 4.78 -9.23
N VAL A 55 -20.58 3.84 -9.98
CA VAL A 55 -20.07 4.12 -11.32
C VAL A 55 -21.24 4.57 -12.19
N LEU A 56 -21.20 5.81 -12.67
CA LEU A 56 -22.21 6.31 -13.59
C LEU A 56 -21.96 5.66 -14.97
N GLU A 57 -23.01 5.16 -15.61
CA GLU A 57 -22.92 4.72 -17.01
C GLU A 57 -22.33 5.85 -17.86
N ASN A 58 -21.33 5.53 -18.70
CA ASN A 58 -20.61 6.46 -19.57
C ASN A 58 -19.68 7.48 -18.88
N SER A 59 -19.40 7.35 -17.57
CA SER A 59 -18.38 8.16 -16.90
C SER A 59 -16.98 7.52 -17.00
N ILE A 60 -15.94 8.34 -17.15
CA ILE A 60 -14.53 7.88 -17.20
C ILE A 60 -13.92 8.04 -15.81
N PRO A 61 -13.60 6.94 -15.10
CA PRO A 61 -12.98 7.05 -13.78
C PRO A 61 -11.60 7.68 -13.84
N LYS A 62 -11.26 8.41 -12.77
CA LYS A 62 -9.95 9.02 -12.55
C LYS A 62 -9.04 8.02 -11.82
N ILE A 63 -8.27 7.28 -12.63
CA ILE A 63 -7.29 6.28 -12.19
C ILE A 63 -5.97 6.54 -12.90
N ILE A 64 -4.87 6.47 -12.16
CA ILE A 64 -3.52 6.53 -12.71
C ILE A 64 -3.06 5.10 -13.03
N VAL A 65 -3.22 4.70 -14.29
CA VAL A 65 -2.79 3.38 -14.75
C VAL A 65 -1.26 3.23 -14.74
N PRO A 66 -0.69 2.02 -14.52
CA PRO A 66 0.74 1.72 -14.67
C PRO A 66 1.28 1.89 -16.12
N SER A 67 1.34 3.11 -16.66
CA SER A 67 1.89 3.40 -18.00
C SER A 67 2.97 4.50 -18.00
N LYS A 68 3.80 4.55 -19.04
CA LYS A 68 4.91 5.53 -19.15
C LYS A 68 4.45 6.98 -19.39
N GLN A 69 3.17 7.22 -19.69
CA GLN A 69 2.60 8.55 -19.97
C GLN A 69 1.93 9.22 -18.75
N LYS A 70 2.12 8.67 -17.54
CA LYS A 70 1.55 9.15 -16.25
C LYS A 70 1.89 10.60 -15.84
N PHE A 71 2.94 11.20 -16.41
CA PHE A 71 3.55 12.41 -15.84
C PHE A 71 2.65 13.65 -15.79
N LYS A 72 1.62 13.74 -16.64
CA LYS A 72 0.71 14.89 -16.60
C LYS A 72 -0.30 14.77 -15.45
N GLU A 73 -0.82 13.58 -15.16
CA GLU A 73 -1.93 13.39 -14.22
C GLU A 73 -1.53 13.53 -12.75
N VAL A 74 -0.30 13.10 -12.40
CA VAL A 74 0.24 13.19 -11.04
C VAL A 74 0.40 14.63 -10.52
N ASN A 75 0.40 15.62 -11.42
CA ASN A 75 0.56 17.03 -11.06
C ASN A 75 -0.75 17.70 -10.65
N TYR A 76 -1.90 17.06 -10.87
CA TYR A 76 -3.22 17.59 -10.53
C TYR A 76 -3.69 17.11 -9.16
N ILE A 77 -4.54 17.91 -8.52
CA ILE A 77 -5.26 17.54 -7.30
C ILE A 77 -6.28 16.46 -7.68
N PRO A 78 -6.40 15.35 -6.92
CA PRO A 78 -5.86 15.12 -5.58
C PRO A 78 -4.51 14.39 -5.55
N TYR A 79 -3.98 13.96 -6.70
CA TYR A 79 -2.83 13.06 -6.77
C TYR A 79 -1.55 13.66 -6.19
N ARG A 80 -1.29 14.93 -6.49
CA ARG A 80 -0.11 15.64 -5.97
C ARG A 80 -0.09 15.63 -4.44
N GLU A 81 -1.21 16.00 -3.81
CA GLU A 81 -1.37 16.05 -2.36
C GLU A 81 -1.27 14.64 -1.74
N LEU A 82 -1.90 13.64 -2.37
CA LEU A 82 -1.82 12.25 -1.93
C LEU A 82 -0.39 11.69 -1.98
N ILE A 83 0.37 11.98 -3.04
CA ILE A 83 1.77 11.56 -3.16
C ILE A 83 2.61 12.24 -2.08
N GLN A 84 2.49 13.56 -1.91
CA GLN A 84 3.22 14.30 -0.89
C GLN A 84 2.91 13.81 0.53
N LYS A 85 1.64 13.56 0.85
CA LYS A 85 1.23 13.01 2.15
C LYS A 85 1.77 11.59 2.35
N THR A 86 1.67 10.74 1.33
CA THR A 86 2.20 9.37 1.37
C THR A 86 3.70 9.37 1.64
N ASP A 87 4.44 10.29 1.03
CA ASP A 87 5.88 10.43 1.23
C ASP A 87 6.24 10.78 2.67
N SER A 88 5.50 11.71 3.27
CA SER A 88 5.67 12.05 4.69
C SER A 88 5.38 10.85 5.58
N LEU A 89 4.27 10.14 5.34
CA LEU A 89 3.90 8.96 6.13
C LEU A 89 4.94 7.84 6.01
N ILE A 90 5.45 7.56 4.81
CA ILE A 90 6.53 6.57 4.62
C ILE A 90 7.79 7.04 5.34
N LYS A 91 8.14 8.33 5.28
CA LYS A 91 9.30 8.90 5.96
C LYS A 91 9.21 8.72 7.47
N ASP A 92 8.04 8.84 8.06
CA ASP A 92 7.82 8.77 9.50
C ASP A 92 7.47 7.36 10.01
N ALA A 93 7.19 6.42 9.10
CA ALA A 93 6.85 5.04 9.44
C ALA A 93 7.90 4.34 10.32
N SER A 94 7.40 3.65 11.36
CA SER A 94 8.15 2.81 12.29
C SER A 94 8.18 1.33 11.89
N SER A 95 7.28 0.91 11.00
CA SER A 95 7.18 -0.45 10.47
C SER A 95 6.33 -0.47 9.20
N PHE A 96 6.46 -1.52 8.40
CA PHE A 96 5.61 -1.74 7.22
C PHE A 96 4.93 -3.11 7.26
N LEU A 97 3.63 -3.14 6.94
CA LEU A 97 2.90 -4.33 6.55
C LEU A 97 2.56 -4.19 5.06
N VAL A 98 3.04 -5.11 4.24
CA VAL A 98 2.92 -5.06 2.79
C VAL A 98 2.22 -6.33 2.32
N ILE A 99 1.11 -6.16 1.60
CA ILE A 99 0.26 -7.28 1.16
C ILE A 99 0.13 -7.21 -0.37
N GLY A 100 0.51 -8.29 -1.05
CA GLY A 100 0.33 -8.43 -2.51
C GLY A 100 1.12 -7.44 -3.37
N PHE A 101 2.18 -6.81 -2.85
CA PHE A 101 2.94 -5.76 -3.54
C PHE A 101 4.28 -6.26 -4.08
N GLY A 102 4.48 -6.12 -5.40
CA GLY A 102 5.69 -6.57 -6.11
C GLY A 102 6.85 -5.58 -6.14
N PHE A 103 6.75 -4.43 -5.47
CA PHE A 103 7.76 -3.36 -5.49
C PHE A 103 8.08 -2.79 -6.89
N ASN A 104 7.14 -2.81 -7.83
CA ASN A 104 7.33 -2.25 -9.18
C ASN A 104 6.85 -0.79 -9.31
N ASP A 105 6.64 -0.09 -8.19
CA ASP A 105 6.14 1.28 -8.16
C ASP A 105 7.30 2.29 -8.09
N GLU A 106 7.44 3.12 -9.12
CA GLU A 106 8.52 4.11 -9.21
C GLU A 106 8.48 5.20 -8.13
N HIS A 107 7.32 5.43 -7.51
CA HIS A 107 7.16 6.45 -6.47
C HIS A 107 7.29 5.87 -5.05
N LEU A 108 6.65 4.73 -4.78
CA LEU A 108 6.58 4.13 -3.44
C LEU A 108 7.81 3.28 -3.12
N THR A 109 8.27 2.45 -4.07
CA THR A 109 9.35 1.48 -3.83
C THR A 109 10.63 2.14 -3.31
N PRO A 110 11.17 3.21 -3.94
CA PRO A 110 12.42 3.82 -3.47
C PRO A 110 12.34 4.35 -2.03
N LYS A 111 11.18 4.87 -1.63
CA LYS A 111 10.95 5.47 -0.30
C LYS A 111 10.85 4.41 0.77
N ILE A 112 10.11 3.33 0.51
CA ILE A 112 10.04 2.16 1.42
C ILE A 112 11.43 1.54 1.56
N LYS A 113 12.14 1.33 0.44
CA LYS A 113 13.51 0.78 0.41
C LYS A 113 14.49 1.61 1.24
N ALA A 114 14.43 2.94 1.14
CA ALA A 114 15.26 3.82 1.94
C ALA A 114 15.06 3.62 3.46
N LYS A 115 13.83 3.34 3.89
CA LYS A 115 13.48 3.13 5.31
C LYS A 115 13.89 1.76 5.83
N ILE A 116 13.60 0.69 5.09
CA ILE A 116 13.97 -0.67 5.51
C ILE A 116 15.50 -0.87 5.52
N ASN A 117 16.22 -0.18 4.64
CA ASN A 117 17.69 -0.16 4.63
C ASN A 117 18.28 0.54 5.87
N LYS A 118 17.53 1.46 6.49
CA LYS A 118 17.91 2.08 7.77
C LYS A 118 17.60 1.17 8.96
N GLY A 119 16.73 0.18 8.80
CA GLY A 119 16.41 -0.83 9.80
C GLY A 119 14.96 -0.87 10.24
N ILE A 120 14.08 -0.12 9.54
CA ILE A 120 12.65 -0.20 9.77
C ILE A 120 12.16 -1.61 9.36
N PRO A 121 11.47 -2.35 10.25
CA PRO A 121 11.00 -3.69 9.97
C PRO A 121 9.90 -3.70 8.91
N ILE A 122 9.86 -4.76 8.11
CA ILE A 122 8.85 -4.97 7.08
C ILE A 122 8.33 -6.41 7.11
N VAL A 123 7.01 -6.57 7.07
CA VAL A 123 6.34 -7.85 6.83
C VAL A 123 5.75 -7.82 5.42
N LEU A 124 6.08 -8.82 4.60
CA LEU A 124 5.52 -9.01 3.26
C LEU A 124 4.67 -10.28 3.23
N ILE A 125 3.41 -10.16 2.84
CA ILE A 125 2.49 -11.27 2.62
C ILE A 125 2.12 -11.28 1.15
N THR A 126 2.42 -12.35 0.43
CA THR A 126 2.10 -12.47 -0.99
C THR A 126 2.01 -13.92 -1.38
N LYS A 127 1.23 -14.25 -2.41
CA LYS A 127 1.20 -15.62 -2.94
C LYS A 127 2.60 -16.07 -3.40
N LYS A 128 3.35 -15.19 -4.05
CA LYS A 128 4.71 -15.46 -4.53
C LYS A 128 5.57 -14.22 -4.42
N VAL A 129 6.74 -14.34 -3.80
CA VAL A 129 7.71 -13.24 -3.79
C VAL A 129 8.33 -13.13 -5.18
N SER A 130 8.23 -11.94 -5.77
CA SER A 130 8.80 -11.69 -7.09
C SER A 130 10.32 -11.55 -7.00
N LYS A 131 11.04 -11.77 -8.12
CA LYS A 131 12.48 -11.49 -8.20
C LYS A 131 12.80 -10.05 -7.83
N ASN A 132 11.97 -9.10 -8.30
CA ASN A 132 12.11 -7.69 -7.97
C ASN A 132 11.95 -7.43 -6.47
N SER A 133 10.96 -8.06 -5.82
CA SER A 133 10.78 -7.97 -4.37
C SER A 133 12.03 -8.44 -3.62
N PHE A 134 12.67 -9.54 -4.04
CA PHE A 134 13.94 -9.97 -3.43
C PHE A 134 15.06 -8.94 -3.61
N THR A 135 15.21 -8.38 -4.82
CA THR A 135 16.21 -7.33 -5.10
C THR A 135 15.99 -6.09 -4.25
N GLU A 136 14.74 -5.62 -4.14
CA GLU A 136 14.41 -4.41 -3.39
C GLU A 136 14.57 -4.59 -1.87
N LEU A 137 14.40 -5.82 -1.38
CA LEU A 137 14.52 -6.18 0.04
C LEU A 137 15.92 -6.69 0.44
N GLU A 138 16.86 -6.86 -0.50
CA GLU A 138 18.19 -7.44 -0.24
C GLU A 138 18.95 -6.73 0.90
N ARG A 139 18.85 -5.41 0.95
CA ARG A 139 19.52 -4.55 1.94
C ARG A 139 18.68 -4.27 3.20
N ALA A 140 17.46 -4.80 3.27
CA ALA A 140 16.61 -4.66 4.45
C ALA A 140 17.28 -5.34 5.66
N LYS A 141 17.32 -4.63 6.79
CA LYS A 141 17.97 -5.18 8.00
C LYS A 141 17.09 -6.16 8.75
N LYS A 142 15.76 -5.98 8.72
CA LYS A 142 14.80 -6.80 9.45
C LYS A 142 13.55 -7.00 8.61
N TYR A 143 13.22 -8.26 8.29
CA TYR A 143 12.02 -8.58 7.51
C TYR A 143 11.48 -9.97 7.80
N ILE A 144 10.20 -10.16 7.49
CA ILE A 144 9.53 -11.46 7.41
C ILE A 144 8.71 -11.50 6.13
N LEU A 145 8.88 -12.53 5.31
CA LEU A 145 8.14 -12.74 4.07
C LEU A 145 7.35 -14.03 4.20
N PHE A 146 6.07 -13.99 3.85
CA PHE A 146 5.17 -15.14 3.75
C PHE A 146 4.85 -15.37 2.28
N GLU A 147 5.13 -16.57 1.77
CA GLU A 147 4.74 -17.00 0.42
C GLU A 147 4.22 -18.43 0.37
N GLU A 148 3.52 -18.78 -0.71
CA GLU A 148 3.03 -20.13 -0.95
C GLU A 148 4.21 -21.09 -1.16
N ALA A 149 4.28 -22.14 -0.35
CA ALA A 149 5.20 -23.24 -0.53
C ALA A 149 4.67 -24.20 -1.62
N LYS A 150 5.56 -24.98 -2.25
CA LYS A 150 5.15 -25.99 -3.25
C LYS A 150 4.20 -27.06 -2.69
N SER A 151 4.25 -27.28 -1.38
CA SER A 151 3.37 -28.18 -0.63
C SER A 151 1.96 -27.62 -0.40
N GLY A 152 1.69 -26.36 -0.76
CA GLY A 152 0.45 -25.64 -0.44
C GLY A 152 0.45 -24.96 0.94
N LYS A 153 1.50 -25.19 1.75
CA LYS A 153 1.72 -24.55 3.05
C LYS A 153 2.31 -23.14 2.89
N THR A 154 2.78 -22.56 3.99
CA THR A 154 3.44 -21.26 3.96
C THR A 154 4.94 -21.40 4.13
N LYS A 155 5.68 -20.89 3.15
CA LYS A 155 7.11 -20.66 3.25
C LYS A 155 7.34 -19.30 3.91
N VAL A 156 8.09 -19.29 5.00
CA VAL A 156 8.49 -18.09 5.70
C VAL A 156 9.98 -17.85 5.48
N ILE A 157 10.30 -16.61 5.10
CA ILE A 157 11.66 -16.15 4.92
C ILE A 157 11.88 -14.98 5.86
N CYS A 158 12.82 -15.08 6.80
CA CYS A 158 13.05 -14.01 7.75
C CYS A 158 14.53 -13.66 7.94
N LYS A 159 14.74 -12.42 8.37
CA LYS A 159 16.02 -11.87 8.76
C LYS A 159 15.78 -10.96 9.95
N GLU A 160 16.47 -11.21 11.06
CA GLU A 160 16.25 -10.51 12.32
C GLU A 160 17.03 -9.19 12.40
N ASN A 161 18.26 -9.17 11.87
CA ASN A 161 19.13 -8.01 11.83
C ASN A 161 20.13 -8.10 10.65
N LYS A 162 20.99 -7.08 10.48
CA LYS A 162 21.94 -7.03 9.35
C LYS A 162 22.95 -8.18 9.37
N GLN A 163 23.35 -8.63 10.56
CA GLN A 163 24.36 -9.65 10.81
C GLN A 163 23.80 -11.08 10.81
N SER A 164 22.50 -11.23 11.04
CA SER A 164 21.85 -12.55 11.02
C SER A 164 21.76 -13.09 9.60
N ASP A 165 22.07 -14.36 9.45
CA ASP A 165 21.78 -15.09 8.23
C ASP A 165 20.27 -15.14 7.97
N LYS A 166 19.94 -15.14 6.69
CA LYS A 166 18.57 -15.34 6.23
C LYS A 166 18.14 -16.76 6.60
N LYS A 167 17.01 -16.88 7.31
CA LYS A 167 16.41 -18.17 7.66
C LYS A 167 15.22 -18.43 6.75
N GLU A 168 15.07 -19.67 6.32
CA GLU A 168 13.91 -20.15 5.56
C GLU A 168 13.32 -21.37 6.28
N TYR A 169 12.02 -21.38 6.48
CA TYR A 169 11.29 -22.52 7.04
C TYR A 169 9.89 -22.58 6.45
N GLU A 170 9.30 -23.77 6.53
CA GLU A 170 7.93 -24.02 6.09
C GLU A 170 7.07 -24.26 7.34
N ILE A 171 5.90 -23.64 7.39
CA ILE A 171 4.96 -23.76 8.51
C ILE A 171 3.61 -24.31 8.03
N GLU A 172 2.97 -25.12 8.86
CA GLU A 172 1.63 -25.66 8.59
C GLU A 172 0.61 -24.53 8.52
N GLY A 173 -0.24 -24.54 7.48
CA GLY A 173 -1.26 -23.52 7.26
C GLY A 173 -0.93 -22.58 6.09
N ALA A 174 -1.96 -21.88 5.60
CA ALA A 174 -1.90 -21.00 4.44
C ALA A 174 -1.81 -19.51 4.83
N PHE A 175 -0.95 -19.15 5.78
CA PHE A 175 -0.71 -17.79 6.26
C PHE A 175 -0.13 -16.81 5.22
N TRP A 176 0.14 -17.25 3.99
CA TRP A 176 0.33 -16.34 2.85
C TRP A 176 -1.00 -15.72 2.38
N GLN A 177 -2.14 -16.29 2.78
CA GLN A 177 -3.48 -15.72 2.64
C GLN A 177 -3.78 -14.82 3.83
N LEU A 178 -4.33 -13.63 3.56
CA LEU A 178 -4.55 -12.63 4.60
C LEU A 178 -5.51 -13.10 5.69
N ASN A 179 -6.61 -13.76 5.32
CA ASN A 179 -7.58 -14.33 6.26
C ASN A 179 -6.90 -15.29 7.25
N GLU A 180 -6.10 -16.24 6.76
CA GLU A 180 -5.38 -17.18 7.63
C GLU A 180 -4.31 -16.49 8.47
N PHE A 181 -3.60 -15.52 7.89
CA PHE A 181 -2.59 -14.72 8.62
C PHE A 181 -3.19 -13.98 9.82
N MET A 182 -4.44 -13.53 9.72
CA MET A 182 -5.12 -12.83 10.82
C MET A 182 -5.41 -13.74 12.02
N GLU A 183 -5.38 -15.07 11.87
CA GLU A 183 -5.64 -16.02 12.96
C GLU A 183 -4.41 -16.26 13.86
N ILE A 184 -3.22 -15.78 13.46
CA ILE A 184 -1.95 -16.00 14.17
C ILE A 184 -1.35 -14.74 14.80
N ILE A 185 -2.11 -13.65 14.82
CA ILE A 185 -1.70 -12.35 15.36
C ILE A 185 -2.46 -11.96 16.63
#